data_AF-A0AAW0CMI1-F1
#
_entry.id   AF-A0AAW0CMI1-F1
#
_cell.length_a   1.000
_cell.length_b   1.000
_cell.length_c   1.000
_cell.angle_alpha   90.00
_cell.angle_beta   90.00
_cell.angle_gamma   90.00
#
_symmetry.space_group_name_H-M   'P 1'
#
loop_
_entity.id
_entity.type
_entity.pdbx_description
1 polymer ?
#
loop_
_entity_poly.entity_id
_entity_poly.type
_entity_poly.pdbx_seq_one_letter_code
_entity_poly.pdbx_strand_id
1 'polypeptide(L)'
;MPLDTNLNPYGAWGGGSSRRNPRSSQASGSRGAPPPSLYGVLPYVYPNPNQVPVEGGAYSNTTRSSSHPATTDLVTFYLTSPTPSHAHANSRSAGVNVLNCTVLDARSSRVQYTISTDNSLAGYTVYKSVLDGRSVGLIEWGRGNLKTSVEVRGAVQKQETKAWLRVSRDQTYRTMTVRGFQYTWSPDNQYINLCSPGPTPTFLGRISRGDETVVIELTPDAIQLNLQDASIVAAVLLLCGQNID
;
A
#
# COMPACT_ATOMS: atom_id res chain seq x y z
N MET A 1 -2.58 13.59 -25.65
CA MET A 1 -3.15 12.23 -25.72
C MET A 1 -3.61 11.87 -24.31
N PRO A 2 -4.89 11.53 -24.09
CA PRO A 2 -5.35 11.19 -22.74
C PRO A 2 -4.89 9.77 -22.41
N LEU A 3 -4.18 9.63 -21.28
CA LEU A 3 -3.80 8.34 -20.71
C LEU A 3 -5.02 7.80 -19.94
N ASP A 4 -5.47 6.60 -20.31
CA ASP A 4 -6.44 5.82 -19.53
C ASP A 4 -5.84 5.48 -18.15
N THR A 5 -6.30 6.16 -17.10
CA THR A 5 -5.84 5.93 -15.71
C THR A 5 -6.83 5.10 -14.90
N ASN A 6 -7.29 3.98 -15.48
CA ASN A 6 -8.02 2.95 -14.73
C ASN A 6 -7.11 1.71 -14.50
N LEU A 7 -5.84 1.97 -14.16
CA LEU A 7 -4.87 0.94 -13.83
C LEU A 7 -5.04 0.56 -12.35
N ASN A 8 -5.37 -0.70 -12.15
CA ASN A 8 -5.41 -1.29 -10.83
C ASN A 8 -4.00 -1.26 -10.20
N PRO A 9 -3.79 -0.57 -9.07
CA PRO A 9 -2.46 -0.40 -8.49
C PRO A 9 -1.81 -1.71 -8.00
N TYR A 10 -2.59 -2.80 -7.95
CA TYR A 10 -2.15 -4.12 -7.51
C TYR A 10 -1.96 -5.12 -8.67
N GLY A 11 -2.25 -4.71 -9.91
CA GLY A 11 -2.03 -5.52 -11.12
C GLY A 11 -0.57 -5.90 -11.39
N ALA A 12 0.38 -5.12 -10.86
CA ALA A 12 1.81 -5.33 -11.04
C ALA A 12 2.37 -6.51 -10.21
N TRP A 13 1.60 -7.04 -9.25
CA TRP A 13 2.06 -8.11 -8.37
C TRP A 13 2.04 -9.49 -9.02
N GLY A 14 1.46 -9.67 -10.21
CA GLY A 14 1.24 -11.00 -10.83
C GLY A 14 1.69 -11.17 -12.28
N GLY A 15 2.59 -10.31 -12.80
CA GLY A 15 2.98 -10.29 -14.23
C GLY A 15 4.06 -11.29 -14.65
N GLY A 16 3.94 -12.58 -14.28
CA GLY A 16 4.79 -13.64 -14.81
C GLY A 16 4.30 -14.13 -16.18
N SER A 17 5.01 -13.74 -17.24
CA SER A 17 4.77 -14.08 -18.64
C SER A 17 4.63 -15.59 -18.90
N SER A 18 3.41 -16.13 -18.86
CA SER A 18 3.10 -17.43 -19.47
C SER A 18 2.61 -17.22 -20.90
N ARG A 19 3.52 -17.40 -21.86
CA ARG A 19 3.17 -17.64 -23.27
C ARG A 19 2.37 -18.95 -23.36
N ARG A 20 1.10 -18.90 -23.79
CA ARG A 20 0.42 -20.07 -24.37
C ARG A 20 -0.39 -19.68 -25.60
N ASN A 21 -0.23 -20.54 -26.61
CA ASN A 21 -0.85 -20.56 -27.94
C ASN A 21 -2.39 -20.55 -27.91
N PRO A 22 -3.04 -20.09 -29.01
CA PRO A 22 -4.49 -20.14 -29.15
C PRO A 22 -4.94 -21.45 -29.82
N ARG A 23 -5.89 -22.18 -29.21
CA ARG A 23 -6.87 -23.00 -29.95
C ARG A 23 -8.00 -23.54 -29.06
N SER A 24 -9.23 -23.41 -29.61
CA SER A 24 -10.52 -24.06 -29.26
C SER A 24 -11.10 -23.82 -27.87
N SER A 25 -12.41 -23.64 -27.63
CA SER A 25 -13.63 -23.59 -28.46
C SER A 25 -14.78 -23.13 -27.53
N GLN A 26 -15.84 -22.57 -28.12
CA GLN A 26 -17.09 -22.12 -27.46
C GLN A 26 -17.74 -23.18 -26.56
N ALA A 27 -18.31 -22.77 -25.43
CA ALA A 27 -19.68 -23.12 -25.02
C ALA A 27 -20.18 -22.27 -23.84
N SER A 28 -21.45 -21.88 -23.98
CA SER A 28 -22.38 -21.10 -23.17
C SER A 28 -22.47 -21.36 -21.66
N GLY A 29 -22.71 -20.29 -20.90
CA GLY A 29 -23.25 -20.34 -19.54
C GLY A 29 -23.16 -18.98 -18.84
N SER A 30 -24.17 -18.12 -19.03
CA SER A 30 -24.27 -16.80 -18.39
C SER A 30 -24.50 -16.92 -16.88
N ARG A 31 -23.42 -17.11 -16.12
CA ARG A 31 -23.35 -16.72 -14.72
C ARG A 31 -22.76 -15.32 -14.68
N GLY A 32 -23.49 -14.37 -14.09
CA GLY A 32 -23.03 -13.00 -13.94
C GLY A 32 -21.61 -12.97 -13.41
N ALA A 33 -20.73 -12.29 -14.12
CA ALA A 33 -19.35 -12.11 -13.68
C ALA A 33 -19.39 -11.47 -12.28
N PRO A 34 -18.62 -11.97 -11.30
CA PRO A 34 -18.50 -11.30 -10.02
C PRO A 34 -18.02 -9.86 -10.27
N PRO A 35 -18.47 -8.89 -9.46
CA PRO A 35 -17.97 -7.53 -9.57
C PRO A 35 -16.44 -7.55 -9.50
N PRO A 36 -15.74 -6.75 -10.33
CA PRO A 36 -14.29 -6.72 -10.31
C PRO A 36 -13.81 -6.42 -8.90
N SER A 37 -12.86 -7.21 -8.40
CA SER A 37 -12.16 -6.89 -7.16
C SER A 37 -11.61 -5.47 -7.27
N LEU A 38 -12.01 -4.60 -6.35
CA LEU A 38 -11.53 -3.21 -6.23
C LEU A 38 -9.99 -3.13 -6.14
N TYR A 39 -9.33 -4.27 -5.90
CA TYR A 39 -7.93 -4.38 -5.49
C TYR A 39 -7.06 -5.33 -6.33
N GLY A 40 -7.50 -5.78 -7.51
CA GLY A 40 -6.63 -6.38 -8.53
C GLY A 40 -5.52 -7.31 -8.08
N VAL A 41 -5.74 -8.60 -8.28
CA VAL A 41 -4.70 -9.63 -8.32
C VAL A 41 -4.22 -10.13 -6.95
N LEU A 42 -5.17 -10.54 -6.12
CA LEU A 42 -5.01 -11.81 -5.39
C LEU A 42 -6.19 -12.73 -5.75
N PRO A 43 -5.96 -14.02 -6.04
CA PRO A 43 -7.06 -14.97 -6.13
C PRO A 43 -7.72 -15.06 -4.77
N TYR A 44 -8.96 -14.60 -4.68
CA TYR A 44 -9.83 -14.88 -3.55
C TYR A 44 -10.08 -16.40 -3.54
N VAL A 45 -9.44 -17.14 -2.65
CA VAL A 45 -9.78 -18.55 -2.41
C VAL A 45 -11.12 -18.54 -1.69
N TYR A 46 -12.22 -18.67 -2.45
CA TYR A 46 -13.51 -18.94 -1.85
C TYR A 46 -13.44 -20.30 -1.15
N PRO A 47 -13.74 -20.40 0.15
CA PRO A 47 -14.00 -21.71 0.74
C PRO A 47 -15.18 -22.32 0.00
N ASN A 48 -14.97 -23.47 -0.64
CA ASN A 48 -16.01 -24.16 -1.39
C ASN A 48 -17.08 -24.66 -0.39
N PRO A 49 -18.32 -24.13 -0.43
CA PRO A 49 -19.36 -24.52 0.53
C PRO A 49 -19.84 -25.97 0.35
N ASN A 50 -19.42 -26.65 -0.73
CA ASN A 50 -19.78 -28.04 -1.04
C ASN A 50 -18.65 -29.04 -0.77
N GLN A 51 -17.52 -28.63 -0.21
CA GLN A 51 -16.51 -29.58 0.27
C GLN A 51 -16.89 -30.09 1.65
N VAL A 52 -17.54 -31.26 1.67
CA VAL A 52 -17.70 -32.07 2.88
C VAL A 52 -16.29 -32.50 3.32
N PRO A 53 -15.89 -32.31 4.59
CA PRO A 53 -14.60 -32.79 5.07
C PRO A 53 -14.54 -34.31 4.97
N VAL A 54 -13.52 -34.84 4.30
CA VAL A 54 -13.16 -36.25 4.41
C VAL A 54 -12.53 -36.42 5.80
N GLU A 55 -13.25 -37.06 6.72
CA GLU A 55 -12.72 -37.50 8.01
C GLU A 55 -11.58 -38.50 7.80
N GLY A 56 -10.39 -38.15 8.28
CA GLY A 56 -9.27 -39.07 8.30
C GLY A 56 -7.93 -38.38 8.54
N GLY A 57 -7.57 -38.20 9.81
CA GLY A 57 -6.20 -37.84 10.19
C GLY A 57 -6.13 -36.79 11.28
N ALA A 58 -5.74 -37.23 12.47
CA ALA A 58 -5.56 -36.41 13.66
C ALA A 58 -4.55 -35.27 13.41
N TYR A 59 -5.07 -34.04 13.34
CA TYR A 59 -4.29 -32.84 13.62
C TYR A 59 -5.10 -32.01 14.61
N SER A 60 -4.47 -31.73 15.74
CA SER A 60 -4.96 -30.85 16.80
C SER A 60 -5.58 -29.58 16.24
N ASN A 61 -6.87 -29.42 16.50
CA ASN A 61 -7.70 -28.32 16.05
C ASN A 61 -7.40 -27.09 16.93
N THR A 62 -6.35 -26.34 16.61
CA THR A 62 -6.16 -25.01 17.17
C THR A 62 -7.00 -24.05 16.35
N THR A 63 -8.22 -23.79 16.84
CA THR A 63 -9.10 -22.72 16.40
C THR A 63 -8.30 -21.42 16.31
N ARG A 64 -7.85 -21.05 15.10
CA ARG A 64 -7.34 -19.71 14.79
C ARG A 64 -8.53 -18.75 14.82
N SER A 65 -8.91 -18.41 16.05
CA SER A 65 -9.49 -17.10 16.32
C SER A 65 -8.51 -16.09 15.76
N SER A 66 -8.89 -15.38 14.70
CA SER A 66 -8.25 -14.13 14.33
C SER A 66 -8.58 -13.13 15.43
N SER A 67 -7.92 -13.28 16.57
CA SER A 67 -7.90 -12.29 17.63
C SER A 67 -7.09 -11.12 17.08
N HIS A 68 -7.73 -10.26 16.28
CA HIS A 68 -7.28 -8.90 16.21
C HIS A 68 -7.33 -8.38 17.64
N PRO A 69 -6.19 -8.07 18.28
CA PRO A 69 -6.24 -7.42 19.57
C PRO A 69 -7.03 -6.13 19.36
N ALA A 70 -8.02 -5.89 20.21
CA ALA A 70 -8.66 -4.60 20.33
C ALA A 70 -7.57 -3.61 20.74
N THR A 71 -6.85 -3.07 19.76
CA THR A 71 -5.78 -2.10 19.93
C THR A 71 -6.47 -0.76 19.95
N THR A 72 -7.01 -0.41 21.12
CA THR A 72 -7.84 0.78 21.32
C THR A 72 -7.03 2.09 21.28
N ASP A 73 -5.74 2.04 20.97
CA ASP A 73 -4.84 3.20 20.99
C ASP A 73 -3.98 3.27 19.71
N LEU A 74 -4.63 3.30 18.54
CA LEU A 74 -3.93 3.53 17.27
C LEU A 74 -3.76 5.03 17.02
N VAL A 75 -2.54 5.44 16.66
CA VAL A 75 -2.28 6.77 16.11
C VAL A 75 -2.68 6.74 14.64
N THR A 76 -3.70 7.53 14.31
CA THR A 76 -4.33 7.51 12.99
C THR A 76 -3.93 8.76 12.19
N PHE A 77 -3.57 8.55 10.94
CA PHE A 77 -3.31 9.59 9.96
C PHE A 77 -4.23 9.45 8.76
N TYR A 78 -4.70 10.57 8.24
CA TYR A 78 -5.50 10.62 7.02
C TYR A 78 -4.73 11.29 5.89
N LEU A 79 -4.61 10.59 4.78
CA LEU A 79 -4.18 11.16 3.51
C LEU A 79 -5.43 11.61 2.77
N THR A 80 -5.55 12.91 2.57
CA THR A 80 -6.70 13.54 1.91
C THR A 80 -6.22 14.38 0.73
N SER A 81 -7.06 14.55 -0.27
CA SER A 81 -6.79 15.54 -1.31
C SER A 81 -6.54 16.92 -0.66
N PRO A 82 -5.62 17.74 -1.19
CA PRO A 82 -5.38 19.06 -0.67
C PRO A 82 -6.70 19.84 -0.69
N THR A 83 -7.07 20.47 0.41
CA THR A 83 -8.22 21.39 0.43
C THR A 83 -8.03 22.40 -0.70
N PRO A 84 -9.01 22.59 -1.59
CA PRO A 84 -8.83 23.40 -2.79
C PRO A 84 -8.66 24.87 -2.40
N SER A 85 -7.42 25.33 -2.31
CA SER A 85 -7.12 26.74 -2.52
C SER A 85 -7.14 27.00 -4.03
N HIS A 86 -8.33 27.30 -4.56
CA HIS A 86 -8.54 28.00 -5.83
C HIS A 86 -7.99 27.41 -7.15
N ALA A 87 -7.76 26.08 -7.29
CA ALA A 87 -7.33 25.54 -8.58
C ALA A 87 -8.06 24.25 -9.01
N HIS A 88 -8.87 24.39 -10.06
CA HIS A 88 -9.37 23.38 -11.00
C HIS A 88 -10.12 22.15 -10.45
N ALA A 89 -11.37 22.38 -10.07
CA ALA A 89 -12.41 21.36 -10.06
C ALA A 89 -12.71 20.90 -11.50
N ASN A 90 -12.02 19.87 -12.01
CA ASN A 90 -12.46 19.12 -13.20
C ASN A 90 -11.81 17.74 -13.37
N SER A 91 -11.36 17.08 -12.29
CA SER A 91 -10.94 15.68 -12.36
C SER A 91 -12.03 14.76 -11.80
N ARG A 92 -12.65 13.97 -12.67
CA ARG A 92 -13.75 13.01 -12.37
C ARG A 92 -13.28 11.69 -11.73
N SER A 93 -12.11 11.63 -11.12
CA SER A 93 -11.75 10.51 -10.25
C SER A 93 -12.01 10.91 -8.81
N ALA A 94 -13.11 10.44 -8.23
CA ALA A 94 -13.51 10.69 -6.84
C ALA A 94 -12.62 9.92 -5.83
N GLY A 95 -11.29 10.03 -5.97
CA GLY A 95 -10.31 9.32 -5.15
C GLY A 95 -9.09 10.17 -4.82
N VAL A 96 -8.51 9.93 -3.63
CA VAL A 96 -7.28 10.62 -3.19
C VAL A 96 -6.14 10.37 -4.16
N ASN A 97 -5.55 11.46 -4.66
CA ASN A 97 -4.26 11.39 -5.33
C ASN A 97 -3.15 11.35 -4.26
N VAL A 98 -2.69 10.16 -3.88
CA VAL A 98 -1.65 10.00 -2.84
C VAL A 98 -0.30 10.65 -3.21
N LEU A 99 -0.11 11.04 -4.47
CA LEU A 99 1.08 11.76 -4.94
C LEU A 99 0.96 13.27 -4.76
N ASN A 100 -0.25 13.79 -4.54
CA ASN A 100 -0.54 15.20 -4.29
C ASN A 100 -1.64 15.28 -3.24
N CYS A 101 -1.26 15.18 -1.97
CA CYS A 101 -2.19 15.09 -0.84
C CYS A 101 -1.64 15.77 0.42
N THR A 102 -2.49 15.90 1.42
CA THR A 102 -2.12 16.34 2.76
C THR A 102 -2.29 15.20 3.75
N VAL A 103 -1.40 15.13 4.73
CA VAL A 103 -1.48 14.15 5.82
C VAL A 103 -1.95 14.87 7.07
N LEU A 104 -3.11 14.45 7.60
CA LEU A 104 -3.72 14.96 8.82
C LEU A 104 -3.46 13.97 9.96
N ASP A 105 -3.17 14.48 11.15
CA ASP A 105 -3.25 13.69 12.39
C ASP A 105 -4.71 13.65 12.86
N ALA A 106 -5.26 12.45 13.08
CA ALA A 106 -6.68 12.27 13.39
C ALA A 106 -7.09 12.90 14.72
N ARG A 107 -6.20 12.91 15.72
CA ARG A 107 -6.50 13.40 17.07
C ARG A 107 -6.59 14.93 17.11
N SER A 108 -5.67 15.58 16.42
CA SER A 108 -5.57 17.04 16.39
C SER A 108 -6.30 17.68 15.22
N SER A 109 -6.65 16.89 14.19
CA SER A 109 -7.15 17.38 12.89
C SER A 109 -6.22 18.40 12.23
N ARG A 110 -4.93 18.39 12.58
CA ARG A 110 -3.91 19.30 12.02
C ARG A 110 -3.16 18.64 10.89
N VAL A 111 -2.87 19.42 9.85
CA VAL A 111 -1.97 18.99 8.77
C VAL A 111 -0.56 18.84 9.33
N GLN A 112 0.00 17.65 9.20
CA GLN A 112 1.37 17.32 9.59
C GLN A 112 2.31 17.40 8.39
N TYR A 113 1.85 16.91 7.24
CA TYR A 113 2.67 16.86 6.02
C TYR A 113 1.91 17.33 4.79
N THR A 114 2.65 17.91 3.86
CA THR A 114 2.23 18.10 2.47
C THR A 114 3.03 17.15 1.59
N ILE A 115 2.33 16.42 0.73
CA ILE A 115 2.91 15.51 -0.25
C ILE A 115 2.59 16.10 -1.61
N SER A 116 3.63 16.38 -2.39
CA SER A 116 3.48 17.04 -3.69
C SER A 116 4.41 16.39 -4.69
N THR A 117 3.89 16.15 -5.89
CA THR A 117 4.66 15.63 -7.00
C THR A 117 4.82 16.71 -8.04
N ASP A 118 6.05 17.12 -8.27
CA ASP A 118 6.38 18.11 -9.28
C ASP A 118 6.80 17.40 -10.57
N ASN A 119 5.91 17.41 -11.55
CA ASN A 119 6.17 16.83 -12.86
C ASN A 119 7.15 17.67 -13.71
N SER A 120 7.33 18.95 -13.35
CA SER A 120 8.28 19.85 -14.03
C SER A 120 9.73 19.60 -13.63
N LEU A 121 9.98 19.17 -12.38
CA LEU A 121 11.30 18.83 -11.86
C LEU A 121 11.51 17.31 -11.82
N ALA A 122 12.00 16.74 -12.93
CA ALA A 122 12.42 15.32 -13.07
C ALA A 122 11.44 14.21 -12.60
N GLY A 123 10.24 14.53 -12.08
CA GLY A 123 9.38 13.56 -11.41
C GLY A 123 9.85 13.30 -9.98
N TYR A 124 9.83 14.31 -9.11
CA TYR A 124 10.04 14.11 -7.67
C TYR A 124 8.70 14.18 -6.93
N THR A 125 8.50 13.27 -5.97
CA THR A 125 7.50 13.44 -4.90
C THR A 125 8.22 13.84 -3.63
N VAL A 126 7.83 14.98 -3.06
CA VAL A 126 8.44 15.54 -1.85
C VAL A 126 7.43 15.50 -0.72
N TYR A 127 7.88 15.07 0.45
CA TYR A 127 7.13 15.07 1.70
C TYR A 127 7.68 16.19 2.56
N LYS A 128 6.87 17.22 2.84
CA LYS A 128 7.29 18.37 3.67
C LYS A 128 6.48 18.42 4.95
N SER A 129 7.18 18.53 6.07
CA SER A 129 6.58 18.84 7.37
C SER A 129 6.01 20.25 7.34
N VAL A 130 4.77 20.42 7.81
CA VAL A 130 4.13 21.75 7.92
C VAL A 130 4.67 22.54 9.10
N LEU A 131 5.21 21.86 10.11
CA LEU A 131 5.73 22.50 11.32
C LEU A 131 6.95 23.40 11.04
N ASP A 132 7.86 22.93 10.20
CA ASP A 132 9.16 23.57 9.94
C ASP A 132 9.49 23.75 8.45
N GLY A 133 8.59 23.32 7.55
CA GLY A 133 8.77 23.38 6.11
C GLY A 133 9.85 22.44 5.56
N ARG A 134 10.46 21.59 6.40
CA ARG A 134 11.57 20.73 5.99
C ARG A 134 11.06 19.52 5.23
N SER A 135 11.80 19.10 4.22
CA SER A 135 11.58 17.81 3.55
C SER A 135 11.88 16.68 4.55
N VAL A 136 10.96 15.75 4.74
CA VAL A 136 11.13 14.55 5.58
C VAL A 136 11.34 13.29 4.75
N GLY A 137 10.90 13.30 3.49
CA GLY A 137 11.10 12.22 2.55
C GLY A 137 11.11 12.72 1.11
N LEU A 138 11.67 11.90 0.23
CA LEU A 138 11.78 12.16 -1.19
C LEU A 138 11.61 10.84 -1.95
N ILE A 139 10.81 10.86 -3.02
CA ILE A 139 10.84 9.84 -4.06
C ILE A 139 11.31 10.52 -5.34
N GLU A 140 12.31 9.93 -5.96
CA GLU A 140 12.76 10.28 -7.31
C GLU A 140 12.25 9.20 -8.26
N TRP A 141 11.28 9.57 -9.10
CA TRP A 141 10.68 8.65 -10.05
C TRP A 141 11.63 8.41 -11.23
N GLY A 142 11.89 7.13 -11.53
CA GLY A 142 12.67 6.74 -12.69
C GLY A 142 12.02 7.22 -13.98
N ARG A 143 12.80 7.87 -14.86
CA ARG A 143 12.39 8.16 -16.25
C ARG A 143 13.03 7.15 -17.19
N GLY A 144 12.22 6.54 -18.07
CA GLY A 144 12.70 5.58 -19.05
C GLY A 144 13.28 4.32 -18.39
N ASN A 145 14.60 4.13 -18.47
CA ASN A 145 15.33 3.00 -17.91
C ASN A 145 15.98 3.29 -16.54
N LEU A 146 15.78 4.49 -15.99
CA LEU A 146 16.26 4.85 -14.66
C LEU A 146 15.39 4.20 -13.58
N LYS A 147 16.01 3.90 -12.44
CA LYS A 147 15.34 3.26 -11.31
C LYS A 147 14.77 4.31 -10.37
N THR A 148 13.58 4.06 -9.85
CA THR A 148 12.98 4.88 -8.79
C THR A 148 13.81 4.75 -7.51
N SER A 149 14.10 5.89 -6.87
CA SER A 149 14.83 5.94 -5.60
C SER A 149 14.01 6.65 -4.52
N VAL A 150 14.33 6.35 -3.27
CA VAL A 150 13.60 6.82 -2.10
C VAL A 150 14.57 7.20 -0.99
N GLU A 151 14.22 8.24 -0.25
CA GLU A 151 14.90 8.72 0.94
C GLU A 151 13.87 9.07 2.01
N VAL A 152 14.16 8.73 3.26
CA VAL A 152 13.39 9.16 4.44
C VAL A 152 14.39 9.71 5.45
N ARG A 153 14.38 11.02 5.69
CA ARG A 153 15.41 11.69 6.48
C ARG A 153 15.46 11.14 7.90
N GLY A 154 16.68 10.78 8.36
CA GLY A 154 16.89 10.19 9.68
C GLY A 154 16.44 8.73 9.84
N ALA A 155 15.96 8.09 8.77
CA ALA A 155 15.42 6.73 8.82
C ALA A 155 15.95 5.81 7.71
N VAL A 156 16.06 6.33 6.48
CA VAL A 156 16.39 5.60 5.25
C VAL A 156 17.28 6.48 4.38
N GLN A 157 18.54 6.08 4.19
CA GLN A 157 19.43 6.73 3.23
C GLN A 157 18.90 6.55 1.81
N LYS A 158 19.20 7.51 0.92
CA LYS A 158 18.77 7.46 -0.47
C LYS A 158 19.22 6.15 -1.13
N GLN A 159 18.27 5.36 -1.62
CA GLN A 159 18.51 4.07 -2.26
C GLN A 159 17.40 3.70 -3.24
N GLU A 160 17.59 2.65 -4.03
CA GLU A 160 16.55 2.15 -4.95
C GLU A 160 15.31 1.69 -4.17
N THR A 161 14.12 2.05 -4.66
CA THR A 161 12.86 1.69 -3.99
C THR A 161 12.71 0.18 -3.84
N LYS A 162 13.08 -0.60 -4.85
CA LYS A 162 13.06 -2.06 -4.80
C LYS A 162 14.01 -2.69 -3.79
N ALA A 163 15.08 -1.96 -3.41
CA ALA A 163 16.01 -2.41 -2.37
C ALA A 163 15.43 -2.10 -0.98
N TRP A 164 14.78 -0.95 -0.84
CA TRP A 164 14.16 -0.54 0.42
C TRP A 164 12.86 -1.27 0.72
N LEU A 165 11.94 -1.35 -0.25
CA LEU A 165 10.59 -1.91 -0.14
C LEU A 165 10.46 -3.14 -1.07
N ARG A 166 11.27 -4.14 -0.77
CA ARG A 166 11.50 -5.32 -1.61
C ARG A 166 10.29 -6.26 -1.61
N VAL A 167 9.85 -6.69 -2.78
CA VAL A 167 8.84 -7.75 -2.93
C VAL A 167 9.40 -9.14 -2.57
N SER A 168 8.61 -9.94 -1.87
CA SER A 168 8.93 -11.33 -1.59
C SER A 168 8.93 -12.17 -2.88
N ARG A 169 9.63 -13.31 -2.87
CA ARG A 169 9.74 -14.17 -4.07
C ARG A 169 8.39 -14.73 -4.52
N ASP A 170 7.52 -15.01 -3.56
CA ASP A 170 6.15 -15.48 -3.77
C ASP A 170 5.15 -14.33 -3.96
N GLN A 171 5.61 -13.07 -3.95
CA GLN A 171 4.81 -11.86 -4.18
C GLN A 171 3.64 -11.66 -3.19
N THR A 172 3.73 -12.29 -2.01
CA THR A 172 2.68 -12.22 -0.98
C THR A 172 2.90 -11.09 0.03
N TYR A 173 4.12 -10.55 0.13
CA TYR A 173 4.45 -9.42 1.00
C TYR A 173 5.60 -8.58 0.44
N ARG A 174 5.82 -7.41 1.05
CA ARG A 174 7.02 -6.60 0.87
C ARG A 174 7.77 -6.46 2.19
N THR A 175 9.09 -6.48 2.14
CA THR A 175 9.94 -6.18 3.29
C THR A 175 10.47 -4.76 3.19
N MET A 176 10.40 -4.00 4.28
CA MET A 176 10.90 -2.64 4.41
C MET A 176 12.02 -2.57 5.45
N THR A 177 13.15 -1.94 5.15
CA THR A 177 14.22 -1.74 6.15
C THR A 177 14.24 -0.29 6.66
N VAL A 178 14.10 -0.09 7.97
CA VAL A 178 14.16 1.23 8.63
C VAL A 178 15.17 1.17 9.77
N ARG A 179 16.18 2.05 9.74
CA ARG A 179 17.26 2.09 10.75
C ARG A 179 17.91 0.71 11.02
N GLY A 180 18.05 -0.10 9.96
CA GLY A 180 18.65 -1.44 10.04
C GLY A 180 17.70 -2.58 10.45
N PHE A 181 16.47 -2.28 10.87
CA PHE A 181 15.46 -3.28 11.19
C PHE A 181 14.54 -3.55 10.01
N GLN A 182 14.26 -4.82 9.73
CA GLN A 182 13.37 -5.24 8.65
C GLN A 182 11.94 -5.41 9.18
N TYR A 183 10.97 -4.87 8.45
CA TYR A 183 9.55 -4.95 8.72
C TYR A 183 8.82 -5.54 7.51
N THR A 184 7.62 -6.07 7.72
CA THR A 184 6.84 -6.69 6.64
C THR A 184 5.54 -5.95 6.40
N TRP A 185 5.28 -5.59 5.15
CA TRP A 185 3.97 -5.14 4.65
C TRP A 185 3.30 -6.30 3.94
N SER A 186 2.17 -6.77 4.47
CA SER A 186 1.40 -7.89 3.90
C SER A 186 -0.06 -7.51 3.71
N PRO A 187 -0.65 -7.75 2.54
CA PRO A 187 -2.09 -7.60 2.34
C PRO A 187 -2.89 -8.53 3.26
N ASP A 188 -3.97 -8.02 3.83
CA ASP A 188 -4.93 -8.77 4.64
C ASP A 188 -6.33 -8.16 4.46
N ASN A 189 -7.18 -8.84 3.68
CA ASN A 189 -8.52 -8.38 3.31
C ASN A 189 -8.53 -6.96 2.70
N GLN A 190 -8.99 -5.97 3.45
CA GLN A 190 -9.10 -4.56 3.04
C GLN A 190 -7.92 -3.70 3.53
N TYR A 191 -6.91 -4.33 4.12
CA TYR A 191 -5.77 -3.67 4.76
C TYR A 191 -4.45 -4.12 4.15
N ILE A 192 -3.43 -3.27 4.28
CA ILE A 192 -2.02 -3.68 4.17
C ILE A 192 -1.42 -3.53 5.56
N ASN A 193 -1.15 -4.65 6.22
CA ASN A 193 -0.67 -4.68 7.59
C ASN A 193 0.86 -4.55 7.64
N LEU A 194 1.36 -3.75 8.57
CA LEU A 194 2.75 -3.65 8.96
C LEU A 194 3.00 -4.54 10.17
N CYS A 195 3.98 -5.44 10.07
CA CYS A 195 4.38 -6.33 11.15
C CYS A 195 5.89 -6.23 11.44
N SER A 196 6.24 -6.48 12.70
CA SER A 196 7.62 -6.58 13.17
C SER A 196 8.33 -7.80 12.55
N PRO A 197 9.68 -7.82 12.53
CA PRO A 197 10.42 -9.02 12.19
C PRO A 197 10.27 -10.09 13.28
N GLY A 198 10.56 -11.34 12.93
CA GLY A 198 10.72 -12.44 13.87
C GLY A 198 9.76 -13.62 13.63
N PRO A 199 9.92 -14.71 14.41
CA PRO A 199 9.10 -15.92 14.29
C PRO A 199 7.65 -15.70 14.73
N THR A 200 7.42 -14.68 15.55
CA THR A 200 6.10 -14.24 16.03
C THR A 200 5.92 -12.77 15.67
N PRO A 201 5.51 -12.45 14.43
CA PRO A 201 5.34 -11.08 13.98
C PRO A 201 4.29 -10.35 14.83
N THR A 202 4.64 -9.16 15.33
CA THR A 202 3.74 -8.29 16.06
C THR A 202 3.14 -7.26 15.11
N PHE A 203 1.83 -7.02 15.23
CA PHE A 203 1.15 -5.97 14.48
C PHE A 203 1.64 -4.58 14.92
N LEU A 204 2.07 -3.77 13.96
CA LEU A 204 2.59 -2.41 14.18
C LEU A 204 1.72 -1.34 13.52
N GLY A 205 0.85 -1.71 12.60
CA GLY A 205 -0.05 -0.78 11.95
C GLY A 205 -0.66 -1.34 10.69
N ARG A 206 -1.48 -0.53 10.03
CA ARG A 206 -2.12 -0.90 8.77
C ARG A 206 -2.42 0.32 7.92
N ILE A 207 -2.61 0.06 6.63
CA ILE A 207 -3.09 1.01 5.65
C ILE A 207 -4.43 0.51 5.12
N SER A 208 -5.42 1.38 5.01
CA SER A 208 -6.66 1.14 4.26
C SER A 208 -6.95 2.28 3.31
N ARG A 209 -7.62 1.96 2.20
CA ARG A 209 -8.08 2.94 1.22
C ARG A 209 -9.60 2.96 1.20
N GLY A 210 -10.17 4.11 1.53
CA GLY A 210 -11.58 4.43 1.28
C GLY A 210 -11.74 5.19 -0.04
N ASP A 211 -12.98 5.59 -0.32
CA ASP A 211 -13.30 6.34 -1.55
C ASP A 211 -12.56 7.69 -1.58
N GLU A 212 -12.64 8.47 -0.51
CA GLU A 212 -12.11 9.84 -0.46
C GLU A 212 -10.92 10.03 0.49
N THR A 213 -10.48 8.96 1.16
CA THR A 213 -9.40 9.02 2.15
C THR A 213 -8.53 7.78 2.10
N VAL A 214 -7.25 7.95 2.40
CA VAL A 214 -6.37 6.84 2.78
C VAL A 214 -6.10 6.97 4.27
N VAL A 215 -6.24 5.88 5.00
CA VAL A 215 -6.04 5.84 6.45
C VAL A 215 -4.77 5.04 6.73
N ILE A 216 -3.90 5.60 7.57
CA ILE A 216 -2.72 4.93 8.11
C ILE A 216 -2.89 4.90 9.62
N GLU A 217 -2.97 3.71 10.20
CA GLU A 217 -3.06 3.51 11.63
C GLU A 217 -1.78 2.85 12.12
N LEU A 218 -1.13 3.42 13.12
CA LEU A 218 0.11 2.91 13.72
C LEU A 218 -0.10 2.66 15.21
N THR A 219 0.48 1.59 15.73
CA THR A 219 0.50 1.32 17.17
C THR A 219 1.45 2.30 17.89
N PRO A 220 1.31 2.50 19.21
CA PRO A 220 2.24 3.32 19.97
C PRO A 220 3.69 2.79 19.87
N ASP A 221 3.86 1.47 19.80
CA ASP A 221 5.17 0.84 19.59
C ASP A 221 5.78 1.24 18.24
N ALA A 222 4.99 1.29 17.16
CA ALA A 222 5.47 1.74 15.85
C ALA A 222 5.90 3.21 15.88
N ILE A 223 5.21 4.07 16.64
CA ILE A 223 5.60 5.46 16.86
C ILE A 223 6.93 5.54 17.63
N GLN A 224 7.09 4.77 18.70
CA GLN A 224 8.34 4.72 19.48
C GLN A 224 9.53 4.20 18.64
N LEU A 225 9.27 3.25 17.74
CA LEU A 225 10.24 2.77 16.76
C LEU A 225 10.52 3.79 15.63
N ASN A 226 9.87 4.95 15.65
CA ASN A 226 9.98 6.03 14.65
C ASN A 226 9.61 5.55 13.24
N LEU A 227 8.58 4.72 13.12
CA LEU A 227 8.11 4.21 11.82
C LEU A 227 7.15 5.16 11.10
N GLN A 228 6.76 6.28 11.72
CA GLN A 228 5.77 7.21 11.16
C GLN A 228 6.13 7.70 9.76
N ASP A 229 7.27 8.38 9.60
CA ASP A 229 7.66 8.96 8.30
C ASP A 229 7.84 7.87 7.24
N ALA A 230 8.49 6.76 7.61
CA ALA A 230 8.71 5.62 6.71
C ALA A 230 7.40 4.97 6.27
N SER A 231 6.42 4.85 7.17
CA SER A 231 5.11 4.25 6.88
C SER A 231 4.28 5.15 5.98
N ILE A 232 4.34 6.48 6.16
CA ILE A 232 3.67 7.44 5.26
C ILE A 232 4.27 7.36 3.85
N VAL A 233 5.60 7.31 3.73
CA VAL A 233 6.26 7.16 2.42
C VAL A 233 5.92 5.81 1.78
N ALA A 234 5.96 4.72 2.55
CA ALA A 234 5.57 3.40 2.07
C ALA A 234 4.12 3.35 1.60
N ALA A 235 3.19 3.99 2.33
CA ALA A 235 1.79 4.04 1.94
C ALA A 235 1.59 4.70 0.57
N VAL A 236 2.29 5.80 0.28
CA VAL A 236 2.23 6.42 -1.05
C VAL A 236 2.76 5.48 -2.13
N LEU A 237 3.93 4.86 -1.92
CA LEU A 237 4.50 3.93 -2.90
C LEU A 237 3.58 2.73 -3.18
N LEU A 238 2.99 2.15 -2.12
CA LEU A 238 2.08 1.02 -2.22
C LEU A 238 0.74 1.36 -2.88
N LEU A 239 0.30 2.62 -2.81
CA LEU A 239 -1.03 3.05 -3.27
C LEU A 239 -1.02 3.95 -4.51
N CYS A 240 0.15 4.36 -5.00
CA CYS A 240 0.27 5.28 -6.14
C CYS A 240 -0.03 4.65 -7.50
N GLY A 241 -0.03 3.32 -7.59
CA GLY A 241 -0.27 2.57 -8.83
C GLY A 241 0.85 2.64 -9.87
N GLN A 242 1.99 3.23 -9.51
CA GLN A 242 3.19 3.18 -10.35
C GLN A 242 3.99 1.89 -10.08
N ASN A 243 4.73 1.42 -11.08
CA ASN A 243 5.69 0.34 -10.87
C ASN A 243 6.90 0.87 -10.09
N ILE A 244 7.22 0.20 -8.98
CA ILE A 244 8.32 0.57 -8.07
C ILE A 244 9.46 -0.45 -8.05
N ASP A 245 9.35 -1.53 -8.85
CA ASP A 245 10.33 -2.64 -8.95
C ASP A 245 11.23 -2.56 -10.20
#